data_AF-A0A8E0RX11-F1
#
_entry.id   AF-A0A8E0RX11-F1
#
_cell.length_a   1.000
_cell.length_b   1.000
_cell.length_c   1.000
_cell.angle_alpha   90.00
_cell.angle_beta   90.00
_cell.angle_gamma   90.00
#
_symmetry.space_group_name_H-M   'P 1'
#
loop_
_entity.id
_entity.type
_entity.pdbx_description
1 polymer ?
#
loop_
_entity_poly.entity_id
_entity_poly.type
_entity_poly.pdbx_seq_one_letter_code
_entity_poly.pdbx_strand_id
1 'polypeptide(L)'
;MALDSLELRLQTLEDLIIGTRRKHIQPSEIRKPIFDHLFTAHAALASAEKRPIIARMLARTTELQKYMDPHFMEDESLSAKAKVEIILAEKEKIENAAVALERIRAISEVLNHPAFRELSTLRKRLNELNNVFLTQQEKSTAAIAEGRVLLDSYYSVLFNLSKLFIQCNQRLTTESQQD
;
A
#
# COMPACT_ATOMS: atom_id res chain seq x y z
N MET A 1 7.05 -13.12 28.80
CA MET A 1 6.41 -13.98 27.78
C MET A 1 7.37 -14.35 26.65
N ALA A 2 7.84 -13.42 25.82
CA ALA A 2 8.77 -13.75 24.72
C ALA A 2 10.17 -14.17 25.22
N LEU A 3 10.70 -13.51 26.26
CA LEU A 3 12.00 -13.83 26.85
C LEU A 3 12.00 -15.22 27.52
N ASP A 4 10.97 -15.52 28.31
CA ASP A 4 10.80 -16.81 28.98
C ASP A 4 10.68 -17.97 27.99
N SER A 5 10.03 -17.74 26.84
CA SER A 5 9.94 -18.75 25.77
C SER A 5 11.29 -19.02 25.10
N LEU A 6 12.13 -17.99 24.99
CA LEU A 6 13.46 -18.11 24.41
C LEU A 6 14.39 -18.82 25.40
N GLU A 7 14.29 -18.50 26.69
CA GLU A 7 15.07 -19.11 27.76
C GLU A 7 14.75 -20.60 27.93
N LEU A 8 13.47 -20.98 27.91
CA LEU A 8 13.05 -22.39 27.90
C LEU A 8 13.64 -23.13 26.70
N ARG A 9 13.61 -22.51 25.51
CA ARG A 9 14.12 -23.12 24.29
C ARG A 9 15.65 -23.25 24.33
N LEU A 10 16.34 -22.25 24.87
CA LEU A 10 17.79 -22.28 25.07
C LEU A 10 18.17 -23.42 26.03
N GLN A 11 17.43 -23.55 27.13
CA GLN A 11 17.61 -24.64 28.09
C GLN A 11 17.35 -26.02 27.46
N THR A 12 16.33 -26.18 26.63
CA THR A 12 16.11 -27.45 25.90
C THR A 12 17.23 -27.78 24.92
N LEU A 13 17.84 -26.77 24.28
CA LEU A 13 18.97 -26.96 23.38
C LEU A 13 20.24 -27.32 24.15
N GLU A 14 20.48 -26.66 25.28
CA GLU A 14 21.60 -26.99 26.18
C GLU A 14 21.47 -28.42 26.72
N ASP A 15 20.27 -28.83 27.16
CA ASP A 15 20.00 -30.17 27.64
C ASP A 15 20.19 -31.25 26.56
N LEU A 16 19.91 -30.92 25.29
CA LEU A 16 20.06 -31.85 24.15
C LEU A 16 21.53 -31.97 23.71
N ILE A 17 22.28 -30.87 23.72
CA ILE A 17 23.67 -30.81 23.26
C ILE A 17 24.65 -31.30 24.34
N ILE A 18 24.43 -30.90 25.59
CA ILE A 18 25.35 -31.17 26.72
C ILE A 18 24.86 -32.37 27.55
N GLY A 19 23.56 -32.70 27.46
CA GLY A 19 22.93 -33.76 28.22
C GLY A 19 22.46 -33.29 29.60
N THR A 20 21.32 -33.82 30.06
CA THR A 20 20.70 -33.53 31.37
C THR A 20 21.54 -33.95 32.58
N ARG A 21 22.70 -34.57 32.39
CA ARG A 21 23.66 -34.87 33.45
C ARG A 21 24.75 -33.81 33.45
N ARG A 22 24.51 -32.73 34.20
CA ARG A 22 25.54 -31.81 34.72
C ARG A 22 26.47 -32.57 35.69
N LYS A 23 27.22 -33.56 35.20
CA LYS A 23 28.49 -33.88 35.82
C LYS A 23 29.44 -32.81 35.32
N HIS A 24 30.00 -32.03 36.25
CA HIS A 24 31.06 -31.06 36.00
C HIS A 24 31.98 -31.56 34.88
N ILE A 25 31.86 -30.99 33.67
CA ILE A 25 32.80 -31.26 32.60
C ILE A 25 34.08 -30.57 33.06
N GLN A 26 35.05 -31.37 33.50
CA GLN A 26 36.41 -30.89 33.69
C GLN A 26 36.92 -30.39 32.33
N PRO A 27 37.64 -29.26 32.25
CA PRO A 27 38.11 -28.68 30.98
C PRO A 27 38.99 -29.62 30.13
N SER A 28 39.46 -30.72 30.71
CA SER A 28 40.26 -31.76 30.06
C SER A 28 39.45 -32.82 29.29
N GLU A 29 38.11 -32.83 29.39
CA GLU A 29 37.24 -33.78 28.69
C GLU A 29 36.21 -33.07 27.78
N ILE A 30 36.61 -32.00 27.09
CA ILE A 30 35.96 -31.66 25.82
C ILE A 30 36.43 -32.72 24.81
N ARG A 31 35.95 -33.95 25.00
CA ARG A 31 36.20 -35.09 24.13
C ARG A 31 35.52 -34.76 22.80
N LYS A 32 36.28 -34.13 21.91
CA LYS A 32 36.01 -33.75 20.51
C LYS A 32 34.73 -32.92 20.29
N PRO A 33 34.77 -31.83 19.50
CA PRO A 33 33.56 -31.10 19.15
C PRO A 33 32.51 -32.06 18.56
N ILE A 34 31.22 -31.80 18.83
CA ILE A 34 30.11 -32.62 18.31
C ILE A 34 30.19 -32.70 16.78
N PHE A 35 30.71 -31.66 16.14
CA PHE A 35 31.01 -31.64 14.71
C PHE A 35 31.97 -32.76 14.27
N ASP A 36 32.99 -33.11 15.05
CA ASP A 36 33.90 -34.20 14.73
C ASP A 36 33.21 -35.56 14.89
N HIS A 37 32.34 -35.71 15.89
CA HIS A 37 31.51 -36.91 16.05
C HIS A 37 30.48 -37.04 14.93
N LEU A 38 29.87 -35.93 14.50
CA LEU A 38 28.96 -35.87 13.37
C LEU A 38 29.70 -36.20 12.07
N PHE A 39 30.90 -35.64 11.88
CA PHE A 39 31.72 -35.87 10.70
C PHE A 39 32.19 -37.33 10.62
N THR A 40 32.61 -37.92 11.74
CA THR A 40 32.98 -39.34 11.80
C THR A 40 31.77 -40.25 11.60
N ALA A 41 30.60 -39.93 12.16
CA ALA A 41 29.36 -40.65 11.92
C ALA A 41 28.91 -40.53 10.45
N HIS A 42 29.04 -39.35 9.85
CA HIS A 42 28.73 -39.11 8.45
C HIS A 42 29.69 -39.86 7.52
N ALA A 43 31.00 -39.87 7.82
CA ALA A 43 31.97 -40.65 7.08
C ALA A 43 31.71 -42.17 7.18
N ALA A 44 31.30 -42.65 8.36
CA ALA A 44 30.90 -44.04 8.55
C ALA A 44 29.61 -44.38 7.77
N LEU A 45 28.65 -43.45 7.74
CA LEU A 45 27.40 -43.59 7.00
C LEU A 45 27.64 -43.56 5.48
N ALA A 46 28.47 -42.65 4.97
CA ALA A 46 28.88 -42.60 3.57
C ALA A 46 29.66 -43.86 3.14
N SER A 47 30.44 -44.45 4.05
CA SER A 47 31.09 -45.75 3.83
C SER A 47 30.07 -46.89 3.78
N ALA A 48 29.05 -46.86 4.66
CA ALA A 48 27.98 -47.86 4.71
C ALA A 48 27.03 -47.77 3.50
N GLU A 49 26.79 -46.57 2.96
CA GLU A 49 25.99 -46.33 1.74
C GLU A 49 26.57 -46.99 0.49
N LYS A 50 27.88 -47.31 0.47
CA LYS A 50 28.48 -48.11 -0.61
C LYS A 50 27.87 -49.53 -0.70
N ARG A 51 27.20 -50.01 0.35
CA ARG A 51 26.46 -51.27 0.35
C ARG A 51 25.03 -51.01 -0.15
N PRO A 52 24.58 -51.67 -1.23
CA PRO A 52 23.30 -51.36 -1.89
C PRO A 52 22.08 -51.60 -1.01
N ILE A 53 22.16 -52.53 -0.06
CA ILE A 53 21.07 -52.83 0.90
C ILE A 53 20.90 -51.68 1.90
N ILE A 54 22.01 -51.11 2.38
CA ILE A 54 22.00 -50.02 3.36
C ILE A 54 21.56 -48.72 2.69
N ALA A 55 22.03 -48.44 1.47
CA ALA A 55 21.56 -47.31 0.68
C ALA A 55 20.03 -47.37 0.44
N ARG A 56 19.49 -48.54 0.11
CA ARG A 56 18.05 -48.73 -0.07
C ARG A 56 17.28 -48.54 1.24
N MET A 57 17.83 -49.00 2.37
CA MET A 57 17.22 -48.81 3.68
C MET A 57 17.21 -47.33 4.11
N LEU A 58 18.31 -46.60 3.90
CA LEU A 58 18.42 -45.17 4.17
C LEU A 58 17.46 -44.35 3.30
N ALA A 59 17.31 -44.72 2.03
CA ALA A 59 16.30 -44.12 1.14
C ALA A 59 14.87 -44.39 1.63
N ARG A 60 14.61 -45.55 2.25
CA ARG A 60 13.30 -45.86 2.83
C ARG A 60 13.06 -45.13 4.16
N THR A 61 14.11 -44.71 4.86
CA THR A 61 13.98 -43.91 6.09
C THR A 61 13.36 -42.55 5.82
N THR A 62 13.68 -41.91 4.69
CA THR A 62 13.05 -40.63 4.31
C THR A 62 11.57 -40.82 3.95
N GLU A 63 11.22 -41.92 3.28
CA GLU A 63 9.83 -42.30 3.05
C GLU A 63 9.09 -42.57 4.38
N LEU A 64 9.70 -43.32 5.29
CA LEU A 64 9.12 -43.59 6.62
C LEU A 64 8.93 -42.31 7.43
N GLN A 65 9.88 -41.37 7.36
CA GLN A 65 9.73 -40.06 7.99
C GLN A 65 8.54 -39.28 7.40
N LYS A 66 8.29 -39.41 6.09
CA LYS A 66 7.11 -38.86 5.44
C LYS A 66 5.82 -39.48 5.96
N TYR A 67 5.75 -40.81 6.06
CA TYR A 67 4.57 -41.52 6.59
C TYR A 67 4.36 -41.35 8.10
N MET A 68 5.41 -40.95 8.83
CA MET A 68 5.37 -40.64 10.26
C MET A 68 4.86 -39.23 10.55
N ASP A 69 4.80 -38.33 9.56
CA ASP A 69 4.20 -37.01 9.73
C ASP A 69 2.68 -37.16 9.84
N PRO A 70 2.06 -36.75 10.98
CA PRO A 70 0.61 -36.83 11.16
C PRO A 70 -0.19 -36.13 10.06
N HIS A 71 0.37 -35.07 9.46
CA HIS A 71 -0.30 -34.29 8.42
C HIS A 71 -0.15 -34.90 7.01
N PHE A 72 0.73 -35.89 6.83
CA PHE A 72 0.98 -36.45 5.50
C PHE A 72 -0.23 -37.21 4.92
N MET A 73 -1.06 -37.79 5.79
CA MET A 73 -2.28 -38.49 5.40
C MET A 73 -3.51 -37.59 5.43
N GLU A 74 -3.46 -36.39 6.02
CA GLU A 74 -4.66 -35.55 6.21
C GLU A 74 -5.31 -35.15 4.87
N ASP A 75 -4.50 -34.82 3.86
CA ASP A 75 -4.97 -34.41 2.53
C ASP A 75 -5.68 -35.55 1.75
N GLU A 76 -5.26 -36.80 1.95
CA GLU A 76 -5.87 -37.99 1.31
C GLU A 76 -6.91 -38.70 2.21
N SER A 77 -6.84 -38.52 3.53
CA SER A 77 -7.69 -39.22 4.51
C SER A 77 -9.13 -38.74 4.55
N LEU A 78 -9.42 -37.57 3.98
CA LEU A 78 -10.77 -37.07 3.87
C LEU A 78 -11.57 -37.95 2.89
N SER A 79 -12.36 -38.85 3.45
CA SER A 79 -13.32 -39.67 2.71
C SER A 79 -14.19 -38.80 1.80
N ALA A 80 -14.52 -39.29 0.61
CA ALA A 80 -15.37 -38.59 -0.35
C ALA A 80 -16.69 -38.12 0.29
N LYS A 81 -17.23 -38.90 1.25
CA LYS A 81 -18.43 -38.53 2.01
C LYS A 81 -18.21 -37.29 2.89
N ALA A 82 -17.08 -37.21 3.59
CA ALA A 82 -16.73 -36.05 4.42
C ALA A 82 -16.48 -34.79 3.57
N LYS A 83 -15.86 -34.94 2.39
CA LYS A 83 -15.71 -33.84 1.42
C LYS A 83 -17.07 -33.28 0.96
N VAL A 84 -18.04 -34.16 0.69
CA VAL A 84 -19.41 -33.74 0.32
C VAL A 84 -20.08 -33.01 1.49
N GLU A 85 -19.98 -33.53 2.71
CA GLU A 85 -20.54 -32.89 3.89
C GLU A 85 -19.94 -31.50 4.15
N ILE A 86 -18.62 -31.32 3.94
CA ILE A 86 -17.96 -30.01 4.04
C ILE A 86 -18.47 -29.05 2.96
N ILE A 87 -18.58 -29.50 1.71
CA ILE A 87 -19.10 -28.66 0.61
C ILE A 87 -20.55 -28.24 0.90
N LEU A 88 -21.37 -29.15 1.43
CA LEU A 88 -22.75 -28.83 1.80
C LEU A 88 -22.83 -27.88 3.00
N ALA A 89 -21.96 -28.06 4.00
CA ALA A 89 -21.88 -27.16 5.15
C ALA A 89 -21.43 -25.75 4.77
N GLU A 90 -20.55 -25.63 3.78
CA GLU A 90 -20.02 -24.35 3.28
C GLU A 90 -20.78 -23.80 2.07
N LYS A 91 -21.86 -24.44 1.65
CA LYS A 91 -22.63 -24.10 0.45
C LYS A 91 -23.02 -22.62 0.40
N GLU A 92 -23.57 -22.10 1.49
CA GLU A 92 -24.01 -20.69 1.56
C GLU A 92 -22.83 -19.73 1.40
N LYS A 93 -21.65 -20.04 1.97
CA LYS A 93 -20.46 -19.21 1.81
C LYS A 93 -19.94 -19.24 0.37
N ILE A 94 -19.98 -20.41 -0.28
CA ILE A 94 -19.58 -20.57 -1.68
C ILE A 94 -20.54 -19.79 -2.61
N GLU A 95 -21.85 -19.89 -2.39
CA GLU A 95 -22.86 -19.15 -3.16
C GLU A 95 -22.71 -17.63 -2.97
N ASN A 96 -22.53 -17.17 -1.73
CA ASN A 96 -22.30 -15.76 -1.45
C ASN A 96 -21.01 -15.23 -2.08
N ALA A 97 -19.93 -16.03 -2.06
CA ALA A 97 -18.68 -15.68 -2.71
C ALA A 97 -18.83 -15.62 -4.25
N ALA A 98 -19.60 -16.54 -4.84
CA ALA A 98 -19.87 -16.53 -6.28
C ALA A 98 -20.65 -15.28 -6.69
N VAL A 99 -21.71 -14.92 -5.97
CA VAL A 99 -22.49 -13.70 -6.22
C VAL A 99 -21.62 -12.44 -6.06
N ALA A 100 -20.75 -12.40 -5.04
CA ALA A 100 -19.81 -11.30 -4.86
C ALA A 100 -18.82 -11.19 -6.03
N LEU A 101 -18.29 -12.31 -6.52
CA LEU A 101 -17.39 -12.35 -7.66
C LEU A 101 -18.07 -11.91 -8.96
N GLU A 102 -19.32 -12.29 -9.18
CA GLU A 102 -20.10 -11.80 -10.33
C GLU A 102 -20.32 -10.29 -10.28
N ARG A 103 -20.62 -9.74 -9.10
CA ARG A 103 -20.72 -8.28 -8.90
C ARG A 103 -19.40 -7.57 -9.17
N ILE A 104 -18.28 -8.12 -8.68
CA ILE A 104 -16.95 -7.57 -8.95
C ILE A 104 -16.65 -7.60 -10.44
N ARG A 105 -16.99 -8.70 -11.13
CA ARG A 105 -16.81 -8.82 -12.58
C ARG A 105 -17.62 -7.78 -13.34
N ALA A 106 -18.88 -7.55 -12.96
CA ALA A 106 -19.70 -6.51 -13.57
C ALA A 106 -19.11 -5.10 -13.39
N ILE A 107 -18.49 -4.81 -12.23
CA ILE A 107 -17.88 -3.51 -11.94
C ILE A 107 -16.49 -3.37 -12.59
N SER A 108 -15.80 -4.48 -12.87
CA SER A 108 -14.46 -4.49 -13.48
C SER A 108 -14.44 -3.82 -14.86
N GLU A 109 -15.53 -3.92 -15.63
CA GLU A 109 -15.67 -3.27 -16.93
C GLU A 109 -15.71 -1.73 -16.81
N VAL A 110 -16.29 -1.23 -15.71
CA VAL A 110 -16.35 0.22 -15.41
C VAL A 110 -14.99 0.73 -14.95
N LEU A 111 -14.30 0.00 -14.07
CA LEU A 111 -12.97 0.36 -13.57
C LEU A 111 -11.92 0.45 -14.70
N ASN A 112 -12.03 -0.41 -15.71
CA ASN A 112 -11.13 -0.44 -16.85
C ASN A 112 -11.53 0.52 -17.99
N HIS A 113 -12.57 1.34 -17.79
CA HIS A 113 -13.02 2.26 -18.83
C HIS A 113 -11.92 3.29 -19.17
N PRO A 114 -11.59 3.51 -20.46
CA PRO A 114 -10.47 4.38 -20.89
C PRO A 114 -10.58 5.82 -20.39
N ALA A 115 -11.79 6.30 -20.09
CA ALA A 115 -12.03 7.61 -19.49
C ALA A 115 -11.31 7.81 -18.13
N PHE A 116 -11.16 6.75 -17.32
CA PHE A 116 -10.43 6.85 -16.05
C PHE A 116 -8.91 6.91 -16.24
N ARG A 117 -8.39 6.36 -17.35
CA ARG A 117 -6.96 6.43 -17.69
C ARG A 117 -6.55 7.85 -18.07
N GLU A 118 -7.44 8.60 -18.70
CA GLU A 118 -7.23 9.99 -19.13
C GLU A 118 -7.53 11.02 -18.04
N LEU A 119 -7.97 10.60 -16.85
CA LEU A 119 -8.33 11.53 -15.76
C LEU A 119 -7.16 12.43 -15.35
N SER A 120 -5.93 11.90 -15.40
CA SER A 120 -4.71 12.66 -15.08
C SER A 120 -4.39 13.75 -16.09
N THR A 121 -4.63 13.50 -17.38
CA THR A 121 -4.43 14.49 -18.45
C THR A 121 -5.53 15.54 -18.43
N LEU A 122 -6.77 15.13 -18.19
CA LEU A 122 -7.90 16.04 -18.02
C LEU A 122 -7.70 16.96 -16.81
N ARG A 123 -7.21 16.43 -15.68
CA ARG A 123 -6.87 17.22 -14.48
C ARG A 123 -5.79 18.27 -14.77
N LYS A 124 -4.76 17.92 -15.55
CA LYS A 124 -3.71 18.87 -15.96
C LYS A 124 -4.30 20.00 -16.81
N ARG A 125 -5.09 19.66 -17.83
CA ARG A 125 -5.77 20.64 -18.70
C ARG A 125 -6.72 21.54 -17.92
N LEU A 126 -7.46 20.99 -16.95
CA LEU A 126 -8.36 21.76 -16.09
C LEU A 126 -7.58 22.72 -15.18
N ASN A 127 -6.45 22.30 -14.64
CA ASN A 127 -5.58 23.17 -13.85
C ASN A 127 -4.98 24.30 -14.71
N GLU A 128 -4.53 23.99 -15.93
CA GLU A 128 -4.06 24.99 -16.90
C GLU A 128 -5.16 26.01 -17.20
N LEU A 129 -6.38 25.54 -17.50
CA LEU A 129 -7.53 26.39 -17.75
C LEU A 129 -7.89 27.24 -16.53
N ASN A 130 -7.82 26.67 -15.32
CA ASN A 130 -8.09 27.39 -14.08
C ASN A 130 -7.06 28.51 -13.85
N ASN A 131 -5.78 28.26 -14.13
CA ASN A 131 -4.75 29.29 -14.04
C ASN A 131 -5.01 30.42 -15.04
N VAL A 132 -5.38 30.09 -16.29
CA VAL A 132 -5.75 31.09 -17.30
C VAL A 132 -6.96 31.89 -16.83
N PHE A 133 -8.00 31.22 -16.31
CA PHE A 133 -9.20 31.88 -15.78
C PHE A 133 -8.88 32.86 -14.66
N LEU A 134 -8.02 32.49 -13.69
CA LEU A 134 -7.58 33.38 -12.62
C LEU A 134 -6.85 34.61 -13.18
N THR A 135 -5.91 34.42 -14.10
CA THR A 135 -5.19 35.55 -14.71
C THR A 135 -6.11 36.47 -15.50
N GLN A 136 -7.13 35.91 -16.17
CA GLN A 136 -8.10 36.69 -16.92
C GLN A 136 -9.03 37.47 -15.98
N GLN A 137 -9.42 36.87 -14.87
CA GLN A 137 -10.20 37.53 -13.84
C GLN A 137 -9.44 38.71 -13.24
N GLU A 138 -8.16 38.52 -12.88
CA GLU A 138 -7.30 39.60 -12.37
C GLU A 138 -7.18 40.74 -13.38
N LYS A 139 -6.88 40.44 -14.65
CA LYS A 139 -6.81 41.46 -15.72
C LYS A 139 -8.13 42.20 -15.91
N SER A 140 -9.25 41.48 -15.88
CA SER A 140 -10.58 42.10 -15.98
C SER A 140 -10.84 43.03 -14.81
N THR A 141 -10.52 42.62 -13.59
CA THR A 141 -10.70 43.47 -12.40
C THR A 141 -9.81 44.72 -12.44
N ALA A 142 -8.56 44.58 -12.89
CA ALA A 142 -7.64 45.70 -13.06
C ALA A 142 -8.13 46.70 -14.12
N ALA A 143 -8.57 46.20 -15.29
CA ALA A 143 -9.11 47.04 -16.35
C ALA A 143 -10.39 47.78 -15.93
N ILE A 144 -11.28 47.12 -15.16
CA ILE A 144 -12.47 47.76 -14.58
C ILE A 144 -12.07 48.86 -13.58
N ALA A 145 -11.06 48.62 -12.75
CA ALA A 145 -10.58 49.61 -11.80
C ALA A 145 -9.98 50.83 -12.51
N GLU A 146 -9.13 50.62 -13.52
CA GLU A 146 -8.56 51.69 -14.34
C GLU A 146 -9.66 52.48 -15.08
N GLY A 147 -10.64 51.78 -15.66
CA GLY A 147 -11.78 52.41 -16.31
C GLY A 147 -12.60 53.28 -15.36
N ARG A 148 -12.78 52.85 -14.10
CA ARG A 148 -13.45 53.66 -13.06
C ARG A 148 -12.67 54.92 -12.73
N VAL A 149 -11.35 54.82 -12.54
CA VAL A 149 -10.49 55.99 -12.28
C VAL A 149 -10.55 56.99 -13.44
N LEU A 150 -10.51 56.50 -14.68
CA LEU A 150 -10.63 57.35 -15.86
C LEU A 150 -12.00 58.04 -15.91
N LEU A 151 -13.08 57.32 -15.63
CA LEU A 151 -14.44 57.86 -15.60
C LEU A 151 -14.61 58.93 -14.51
N ASP A 152 -14.03 58.71 -13.33
CA ASP A 152 -14.03 59.68 -12.23
C ASP A 152 -13.27 60.96 -12.60
N SER A 153 -12.11 60.83 -13.27
CA SER A 153 -11.35 61.98 -13.75
C SER A 153 -12.09 62.76 -14.83
N TYR A 154 -12.73 62.07 -15.77
CA TYR A 154 -13.59 62.67 -16.79
C TYR A 154 -14.76 63.42 -16.17
N TYR A 155 -15.44 62.81 -15.20
CA TYR A 155 -16.53 63.44 -14.47
C TYR A 155 -16.06 64.71 -13.74
N SER A 156 -14.91 64.67 -13.08
CA SER A 156 -14.31 65.84 -12.42
C SER A 156 -14.03 66.98 -13.41
N VAL A 157 -13.43 66.69 -14.56
CA VAL A 157 -13.17 67.69 -15.60
C VAL A 157 -14.48 68.28 -16.13
N LEU A 158 -15.47 67.43 -16.45
CA LEU A 158 -16.77 67.87 -16.94
C LEU A 158 -17.51 68.74 -15.91
N PHE A 159 -17.47 68.36 -14.63
CA PHE A 159 -18.08 69.11 -13.54
C PHE A 159 -17.42 70.49 -13.37
N ASN A 160 -16.09 70.56 -13.38
CA ASN A 160 -15.36 71.82 -13.29
C ASN A 160 -15.63 72.72 -14.50
N LEU A 161 -15.68 72.15 -15.70
CA LEU A 161 -16.00 72.86 -16.93
C LEU A 161 -17.44 73.40 -16.91
N SER A 162 -18.41 72.60 -16.45
CA SER A 162 -19.79 73.05 -16.25
C SER A 162 -19.86 74.21 -15.24
N LYS A 163 -19.11 74.14 -14.15
CA LYS A 163 -19.05 75.21 -13.14
C LYS A 163 -18.44 76.49 -13.72
N LEU A 164 -17.37 76.39 -14.49
CA LEU A 164 -16.75 77.52 -15.18
C LEU A 164 -17.72 78.17 -16.17
N PHE A 165 -18.46 77.39 -16.95
CA PHE A 165 -19.47 77.92 -17.88
C PHE A 165 -20.59 78.66 -17.15
N ILE A 166 -21.10 78.11 -16.04
CA ILE A 166 -22.11 78.79 -15.23
C ILE A 166 -21.57 80.12 -14.67
N GLN A 167 -20.36 80.13 -14.14
CA GLN A 167 -19.72 81.34 -13.62
C GLN A 167 -19.49 82.39 -14.71
N CYS A 168 -19.07 81.97 -15.91
CA CYS A 168 -18.88 82.85 -17.05
C CYS A 168 -20.22 83.49 -17.47
N ASN A 169 -21.28 82.68 -17.59
CA ASN A 169 -22.63 83.18 -17.88
C ASN A 169 -23.13 84.16 -16.81
N GLN A 170 -22.90 83.87 -15.53
CA GLN A 170 -23.29 84.78 -14.45
C GLN A 170 -22.61 86.14 -14.58
N ARG A 171 -21.30 86.17 -14.87
CA ARG A 171 -20.56 87.42 -15.10
C ARG A 171 -21.10 88.20 -16.31
N LEU A 172 -21.38 87.51 -17.41
CA LEU A 172 -21.96 88.13 -18.60
C LEU A 172 -23.35 88.73 -18.31
N THR A 173 -24.18 88.04 -17.52
CA THR A 173 -25.50 88.57 -17.14
C THR A 173 -25.43 89.76 -16.20
N THR A 174 -24.43 89.82 -15.30
CA THR A 174 -24.25 90.97 -14.42
C THR A 174 -23.72 92.20 -15.17
N GLU A 175 -22.83 92.01 -16.15
CA GLU A 175 -22.35 93.10 -17.01
C GLU A 175 -23.48 93.64 -17.89
N SER A 176 -24.37 92.79 -18.42
CA SER A 176 -25.55 93.25 -19.19
C SER A 176 -26.66 93.91 -18.37
N GLN A 177 -26.60 93.87 -17.04
CA GLN A 177 -27.55 94.53 -16.13
C GLN A 177 -27.02 95.87 -15.58
N GLN A 178 -25.77 96.22 -15.88
CA GLN A 178 -25.12 97.45 -15.45
C GLN A 178 -25.04 98.55 -16.54
N ASP A 179 -25.45 98.22 -17.78
CA ASP A 179 -25.75 99.16 -18.87
C ASP A 179 -27.26 99.40 -18.97
#